data_AF-A0A923LH05-F1
#
_entry.id   AF-A0A923LH05-F1
#
_cell.length_a   1.000
_cell.length_b   1.000
_cell.length_c   1.000
_cell.angle_alpha   90.00
_cell.angle_beta   90.00
_cell.angle_gamma   90.00
#
_symmetry.space_group_name_H-M   'P 1'
#
loop_
_entity.id
_entity.type
_entity.pdbx_description
1 polymer ?
#
loop_
_entity_poly.entity_id
_entity_poly.type
_entity_poly.pdbx_seq_one_letter_code
_entity_poly.pdbx_strand_id
1 'polypeptide(L)'
;MDYTEIYYKNNAKKLHKLVDQILKKFGGISQKDMDDFYSLANEVFVDVLKRYDREQKFEAFLYSCLYKKIMTEITRRNRQKRKADRIACSIDQTICVTEGKDISLVEMIQDNKTLENDIFEQMYSDNIAAYMEKLSTTQQAVLRLLVYQYKPNEILNQLKITRKEYVNCLQVIKSYENIRILM
;
A
#
# COMPACT_ATOMS: atom_id res chain seq x y z
N MET A 1 30.99 15.85 15.84
CA MET A 1 29.67 16.43 15.53
C MET A 1 28.80 15.28 15.06
N ASP A 2 27.70 14.97 15.75
CA ASP A 2 26.79 13.91 15.30
C ASP A 2 25.88 14.46 14.20
N TYR A 3 26.26 14.19 12.95
CA TYR A 3 25.47 14.62 11.80
C TYR A 3 24.08 13.98 11.79
N THR A 4 23.91 12.80 12.41
CA THR A 4 22.63 12.11 12.49
C THR A 4 21.63 12.91 13.32
N GLU A 5 22.03 13.31 14.54
CA GLU A 5 21.19 14.12 15.42
C GLU A 5 20.76 15.44 14.75
N ILE A 6 21.67 16.12 14.05
CA ILE A 6 21.38 17.41 13.38
C ILE A 6 20.36 17.24 12.25
N TYR A 7 20.53 16.21 11.42
CA TYR A 7 19.71 16.05 10.21
C TYR A 7 18.39 15.34 10.45
N TYR A 8 18.32 14.42 11.44
CA TYR A 8 17.11 13.66 11.77
C TYR A 8 16.23 14.29 12.84
N LYS A 9 16.69 15.34 13.53
CA LYS A 9 15.86 16.12 14.45
C LYS A 9 14.60 16.64 13.76
N ASN A 10 13.48 16.61 14.49
CA ASN A 10 12.15 17.01 14.01
C ASN A 10 11.74 16.24 12.74
N ASN A 11 11.83 14.90 12.78
CA ASN A 11 11.45 14.02 11.67
C ASN A 11 12.18 14.35 10.36
N ALA A 12 13.51 14.43 10.43
CA ALA A 12 14.38 14.68 9.29
C ALA A 12 14.14 15.98 8.51
N LYS A 13 13.54 17.00 9.14
CA LYS A 13 13.16 18.27 8.50
C LYS A 13 14.30 18.95 7.73
N LYS A 14 15.54 18.86 8.23
CA LYS A 14 16.70 19.46 7.57
C LYS A 14 17.05 18.71 6.27
N LEU A 15 17.01 17.37 6.29
CA LEU A 15 17.24 16.54 5.12
C LEU A 15 16.13 16.75 4.08
N HIS A 16 14.87 16.72 4.51
CA HIS A 16 13.72 16.94 3.62
C HIS A 16 13.78 18.32 2.96
N LYS A 17 14.17 19.37 3.68
CA LYS A 17 14.35 20.71 3.10
C LYS A 17 15.40 20.74 1.98
N LEU A 18 16.48 19.97 2.09
CA LEU A 18 17.47 19.87 1.02
C LEU A 18 16.90 19.15 -0.21
N VAL A 19 16.17 18.07 0.02
CA VAL A 19 15.48 17.32 -1.05
C VAL A 19 14.48 18.24 -1.76
N ASP A 20 13.63 18.95 -1.01
CA ASP A 20 12.67 19.91 -1.56
C ASP A 20 13.35 21.00 -2.40
N GLN A 21 14.49 21.53 -1.94
CA GLN A 21 15.25 22.53 -2.70
C GLN A 21 15.78 22.00 -4.03
N ILE A 22 16.17 20.72 -4.07
CA ILE A 22 16.60 20.06 -5.30
C ILE A 22 15.40 19.84 -6.22
N LEU A 23 14.30 19.27 -5.69
CA LEU A 23 13.13 18.89 -6.46
C LEU A 23 12.32 20.09 -6.99
N LYS A 24 12.31 21.23 -6.29
CA LYS A 24 11.65 22.48 -6.74
C LYS A 24 12.12 22.98 -8.11
N LYS A 25 13.29 22.56 -8.56
CA LYS A 25 13.81 22.90 -9.91
C LYS A 25 13.18 22.07 -11.03
N PHE A 26 12.31 21.12 -10.69
CA PHE A 26 11.72 20.15 -11.60
C PHE A 26 10.19 20.15 -11.49
N GLY A 27 9.50 20.13 -12.64
CA GLY A 27 8.05 19.97 -12.71
C GLY A 27 7.62 18.50 -12.80
N GLY A 28 6.32 18.24 -12.63
CA GLY A 28 5.73 16.92 -12.86
C GLY A 28 6.00 15.88 -11.76
N ILE A 29 6.37 16.34 -10.56
CA ILE A 29 6.53 15.51 -9.36
C ILE A 29 5.25 15.64 -8.54
N SER A 30 4.56 14.53 -8.28
CA SER A 30 3.37 14.52 -7.43
C SER A 30 3.76 14.48 -5.94
N GLN A 31 2.83 14.85 -5.05
CA GLN A 31 3.08 14.73 -3.61
C GLN A 31 3.39 13.28 -3.20
N LYS A 32 2.80 12.29 -3.90
CA LYS A 32 3.05 10.86 -3.68
C LYS A 32 4.49 10.46 -4.03
N ASP A 33 5.10 11.13 -5.01
CA ASP A 33 6.49 10.88 -5.39
C ASP A 33 7.49 11.42 -4.35
N MET A 34 7.09 12.36 -3.49
CA MET A 34 7.98 13.00 -2.52
C MET A 34 8.49 12.04 -1.45
N ASP A 35 7.64 11.16 -0.95
CA ASP A 35 7.99 10.19 0.09
C ASP A 35 9.07 9.20 -0.39
N ASP A 36 9.06 8.84 -1.67
CA ASP A 36 10.10 8.01 -2.27
C ASP A 36 11.44 8.75 -2.31
N PHE A 37 11.44 10.05 -2.61
CA PHE A 37 12.66 10.85 -2.64
C PHE A 37 13.22 11.09 -1.24
N TYR A 38 12.38 11.20 -0.20
CA TYR A 38 12.84 11.21 1.19
C TYR A 38 13.46 9.87 1.59
N SER A 39 12.85 8.76 1.19
CA SER A 39 13.40 7.41 1.42
C SER A 39 14.76 7.23 0.74
N LEU A 40 14.87 7.66 -0.52
CA LEU A 40 16.14 7.70 -1.26
C LEU A 40 17.19 8.57 -0.57
N ALA A 41 16.78 9.73 -0.05
CA ALA A 41 17.68 10.64 0.64
C ALA A 41 18.23 10.01 1.93
N ASN A 42 17.44 9.21 2.64
CA ASN A 42 17.90 8.46 3.80
C ASN A 42 18.97 7.41 3.42
N GLU A 43 18.78 6.67 2.33
CA GLU A 43 19.80 5.73 1.79
C GLU A 43 21.11 6.47 1.50
N VAL A 44 21.02 7.58 0.76
CA VAL A 44 22.19 8.40 0.40
C VAL A 44 22.87 8.99 1.63
N PHE A 45 22.11 9.43 2.63
CA PHE A 45 22.67 9.99 3.84
C PHE A 45 23.54 8.98 4.60
N VAL A 46 23.06 7.74 4.76
CA VAL A 46 23.82 6.66 5.40
C VAL A 46 25.10 6.33 4.61
N ASP A 47 25.01 6.30 3.29
CA ASP A 47 26.16 6.08 2.40
C ASP A 47 27.17 7.24 2.45
N VAL A 48 26.70 8.48 2.56
CA VAL A 48 27.53 9.67 2.76
C VAL A 48 28.28 9.62 4.09
N LEU A 49 27.61 9.23 5.18
CA LEU A 49 28.27 9.09 6.49
C LEU A 49 29.44 8.11 6.46
N LYS A 50 29.34 7.03 5.67
CA LYS A 50 30.40 6.01 5.54
C LYS A 50 31.60 6.47 4.72
N ARG A 51 31.37 7.30 3.69
CA ARG A 51 32.40 7.69 2.72
C ARG A 51 33.05 9.04 3.01
N TYR A 52 32.51 9.81 3.95
CA TYR A 52 32.96 11.18 4.19
C TYR A 52 34.36 11.22 4.82
N ASP A 53 35.30 11.81 4.07
CA ASP A 53 36.74 11.91 4.38
C ASP A 53 37.15 13.21 5.10
N ARG A 54 36.21 14.16 5.26
CA ARG A 54 36.39 15.49 5.87
C ARG A 54 37.23 16.47 5.04
N GLU A 55 37.52 16.19 3.78
CA GLU A 55 38.27 17.13 2.91
C GLU A 55 37.45 18.40 2.60
N GLN A 56 36.14 18.24 2.43
CA GLN A 56 35.20 19.32 2.15
C GLN A 56 34.11 19.42 3.22
N LYS A 57 33.35 20.52 3.25
CA LYS A 57 32.21 20.66 4.17
C LYS A 57 31.18 19.56 3.94
N PHE A 58 30.79 18.87 5.02
CA PHE A 58 29.79 17.79 4.99
C PHE A 58 28.51 18.19 4.24
N GLU A 59 27.98 19.39 4.49
CA GLU A 59 26.74 19.85 3.83
C GLU A 59 26.89 19.94 2.32
N ALA A 60 28.04 20.42 1.83
CA ALA A 60 28.33 20.51 0.41
C ALA A 60 28.48 19.12 -0.22
N PHE A 61 29.17 18.21 0.48
CA PHE A 61 29.32 16.81 0.05
C PHE A 61 27.98 16.09 -0.05
N LEU A 62 27.18 16.17 1.02
CA LEU A 62 25.85 15.60 1.10
C LEU A 62 24.95 16.16 -0.01
N TYR A 63 24.94 17.48 -0.22
CA TYR A 63 24.17 18.10 -1.29
C TYR A 63 24.56 17.56 -2.67
N SER A 64 25.87 17.44 -2.96
CA SER A 64 26.35 16.89 -4.23
C SER A 64 25.93 15.43 -4.44
N CYS A 65 26.00 14.59 -3.39
CA CYS A 65 25.57 13.19 -3.45
C CYS A 65 24.06 13.07 -3.66
N LEU A 66 23.26 13.81 -2.89
CA LEU A 66 21.80 13.85 -3.02
C LEU A 66 21.39 14.31 -4.41
N TYR A 67 21.96 15.42 -4.88
CA TYR A 67 21.66 15.96 -6.20
C TYR A 67 21.90 14.91 -7.30
N LYS A 68 23.08 14.28 -7.31
CA LYS A 68 23.42 13.24 -8.30
C LYS A 68 22.44 12.07 -8.26
N LYS A 69 22.17 11.51 -7.07
CA LYS A 69 21.27 10.35 -6.94
C LYS A 69 19.82 10.70 -7.33
N ILE A 70 19.31 11.86 -6.92
CA ILE A 70 17.97 12.33 -7.31
C ILE A 70 17.87 12.50 -8.82
N MET A 71 18.88 13.08 -9.48
CA MET A 71 18.89 13.20 -10.96
C MET A 71 18.87 11.84 -11.66
N THR A 72 19.64 10.88 -11.15
CA THR A 72 19.61 9.50 -11.66
C THR A 72 18.23 8.89 -11.53
N GLU A 73 17.57 9.07 -10.39
CA GLU A 73 16.22 8.54 -10.14
C GLU A 73 15.15 9.20 -11.03
N ILE A 74 15.18 10.52 -11.19
CA ILE A 74 14.29 11.22 -12.12
C ILE A 74 14.48 10.70 -13.55
N THR A 75 15.73 10.53 -13.98
CA THR A 75 16.04 10.02 -15.32
C THR A 75 15.54 8.58 -15.50
N ARG A 76 15.69 7.73 -14.48
CA ARG A 76 15.20 6.34 -14.45
C ARG A 76 13.68 6.29 -14.57
N ARG A 77 12.96 7.06 -13.74
CA ARG A 77 11.48 7.16 -13.77
C ARG A 77 10.99 7.66 -15.12
N ASN A 78 11.59 8.72 -15.66
CA ASN A 78 11.22 9.26 -16.98
C ASN A 78 11.49 8.29 -18.12
N ARG A 79 12.52 7.43 -18.00
CA ARG A 79 12.77 6.36 -18.96
C ARG A 79 11.72 5.25 -18.85
N GLN A 80 11.30 4.90 -17.63
CA GLN A 80 10.25 3.91 -17.40
C GLN A 80 8.90 4.39 -17.93
N LYS A 81 8.51 5.65 -17.65
CA LYS A 81 7.30 6.26 -18.23
C LYS A 81 7.32 6.18 -19.76
N ARG A 82 8.41 6.61 -20.41
CA ARG A 82 8.56 6.49 -21.88
C ARG A 82 8.48 5.05 -22.42
N LYS A 83 8.89 4.04 -21.64
CA LYS A 83 8.71 2.64 -22.03
C LYS A 83 7.25 2.21 -21.90
N ALA A 84 6.60 2.58 -20.80
CA ALA A 84 5.18 2.31 -20.58
C ALA A 84 4.33 2.98 -21.66
N ASP A 85 4.55 4.28 -21.94
CA ASP A 85 3.82 5.04 -22.96
C ASP A 85 3.99 4.47 -24.38
N ARG A 86 5.14 3.84 -24.68
CA ARG A 86 5.38 3.17 -25.98
C ARG A 86 4.66 1.83 -26.11
N ILE A 87 4.36 1.17 -25.00
CA ILE A 87 3.75 -0.16 -24.98
C ILE A 87 2.23 -0.06 -24.71
N ALA A 88 1.79 1.03 -24.07
CA ALA A 88 0.40 1.30 -23.78
C ALA A 88 -0.34 1.76 -25.05
N CYS A 89 -1.54 1.22 -25.23
CA CYS A 89 -2.54 1.74 -26.15
C CYS A 89 -3.60 2.50 -25.33
N SER A 90 -4.23 3.50 -25.94
CA SER A 90 -5.38 4.16 -25.30
C SER A 90 -6.55 3.18 -25.21
N ILE A 91 -7.26 3.17 -24.08
CA ILE A 91 -8.46 2.32 -23.93
C ILE A 91 -9.60 2.77 -24.88
N ASP A 92 -9.60 4.04 -25.27
CA ASP A 92 -10.54 4.63 -26.22
C ASP A 92 -10.11 4.43 -27.68
N GLN A 93 -8.99 3.73 -27.93
CA GLN A 93 -8.54 3.45 -29.28
C GLN A 93 -9.53 2.52 -29.99
N THR A 94 -9.96 2.92 -31.19
CA THR A 94 -10.80 2.09 -32.05
C THR A 94 -9.97 1.13 -32.90
N ILE A 95 -10.49 -0.07 -33.08
CA ILE A 95 -9.93 -1.08 -34.00
C ILE A 95 -11.00 -1.42 -35.04
N CYS A 96 -10.63 -1.36 -36.31
CA CYS A 96 -11.48 -1.82 -37.41
C CYS A 96 -11.40 -3.36 -37.46
N VAL A 97 -12.41 -4.05 -36.92
CA VAL A 97 -12.45 -5.52 -36.87
C VAL A 97 -12.97 -6.10 -38.19
N THR A 98 -13.81 -5.34 -38.90
CA THR A 98 -14.41 -5.67 -40.20
C THR A 98 -14.72 -4.38 -40.96
N GLU A 99 -14.86 -4.47 -42.29
CA GLU A 99 -15.26 -3.33 -43.13
C GLU A 99 -16.56 -2.70 -42.60
N GLY A 100 -16.46 -1.49 -42.03
CA GLY A 100 -17.60 -0.68 -41.62
C GLY A 100 -18.00 -0.73 -40.13
N LYS A 101 -17.26 -1.42 -39.26
CA LYS A 101 -17.52 -1.37 -37.81
C LYS A 101 -16.25 -1.14 -37.00
N ASP A 102 -16.13 0.08 -36.48
CA ASP A 102 -15.12 0.44 -35.50
C ASP A 102 -15.61 0.01 -34.12
N ILE A 103 -14.83 -0.83 -33.43
CA ILE A 103 -15.10 -1.25 -32.05
C ILE A 103 -14.02 -0.62 -31.17
N SER A 104 -14.41 -0.04 -30.05
CA SER A 104 -13.48 0.52 -29.07
C SER A 104 -12.81 -0.61 -28.26
N LEU A 105 -11.55 -0.42 -27.86
CA LEU A 105 -10.86 -1.41 -27.02
C LEU A 105 -11.59 -1.65 -25.69
N VAL A 106 -12.22 -0.62 -25.12
CA VAL A 106 -13.02 -0.75 -23.89
C VAL A 106 -14.16 -1.76 -24.03
N GLU A 107 -14.81 -1.84 -25.20
CA GLU A 107 -15.89 -2.79 -25.46
C GLU A 107 -15.42 -4.23 -25.62
N MET A 108 -14.13 -4.44 -25.93
CA MET A 108 -13.53 -5.77 -26.08
C MET A 108 -13.01 -6.34 -24.76
N ILE A 109 -12.76 -5.49 -23.76
CA ILE A 109 -12.23 -5.92 -22.47
C ILE A 109 -13.38 -6.55 -21.68
N GLN A 110 -13.32 -7.87 -21.51
CA GLN A 110 -14.25 -8.60 -20.65
C GLN A 110 -13.95 -8.30 -19.18
N ASP A 111 -15.00 -8.10 -18.39
CA ASP A 111 -14.88 -8.08 -16.94
C ASP A 111 -14.51 -9.48 -16.43
N ASN A 112 -13.76 -9.54 -15.33
CA ASN A 112 -13.42 -10.78 -14.65
C ASN A 112 -14.54 -11.26 -13.72
N LYS A 113 -15.58 -10.44 -13.52
CA LYS A 113 -16.80 -10.83 -12.82
C LYS A 113 -17.78 -11.53 -13.76
N THR A 114 -18.17 -12.75 -13.41
CA THR A 114 -19.24 -13.48 -14.09
C THR A 114 -20.52 -13.42 -13.25
N LEU A 115 -21.66 -13.71 -13.90
CA LEU A 115 -22.95 -13.81 -13.22
C LEU A 115 -22.90 -14.83 -12.07
N GLU A 116 -22.18 -15.94 -12.27
CA GLU A 116 -21.99 -16.96 -11.23
C GLU A 116 -21.26 -16.38 -10.01
N ASN A 117 -20.22 -15.56 -10.20
CA ASN A 117 -19.52 -14.92 -9.09
C ASN A 117 -20.47 -14.04 -8.27
N ASP A 118 -21.34 -13.27 -8.93
CA ASP A 118 -22.31 -12.41 -8.23
C ASP A 118 -23.37 -13.24 -7.48
N ILE A 119 -23.86 -14.32 -8.08
CA ILE A 119 -24.80 -15.26 -7.42
C ILE A 119 -24.14 -15.92 -6.21
N PHE A 120 -22.91 -16.41 -6.36
CA PHE A 120 -22.17 -17.00 -5.25
C PHE A 120 -21.89 -15.98 -4.15
N GLU A 121 -21.44 -14.75 -4.48
CA GLU A 121 -21.24 -13.67 -3.50
C GLU A 121 -22.53 -13.39 -2.72
N GLN A 122 -23.69 -13.35 -3.38
CA GLN A 122 -24.99 -13.16 -2.73
C GLN A 122 -25.34 -14.36 -1.82
N MET A 123 -25.20 -15.59 -2.30
CA MET A 123 -25.46 -16.79 -1.50
C MET A 123 -24.54 -16.88 -0.27
N TYR A 124 -23.26 -16.55 -0.42
CA TYR A 124 -22.33 -16.47 0.70
C TYR A 124 -22.74 -15.38 1.69
N SER A 125 -23.21 -14.22 1.22
CA SER A 125 -23.72 -13.16 2.08
C SER A 125 -24.92 -13.63 2.91
N ASP A 126 -25.87 -14.33 2.29
CA ASP A 126 -27.07 -14.84 2.96
C ASP A 126 -26.70 -15.92 4.01
N ASN A 127 -25.79 -16.84 3.66
CA ASN A 127 -25.27 -17.85 4.58
C ASN A 127 -24.51 -17.23 5.77
N ILE A 128 -23.71 -16.18 5.52
CA ILE A 128 -23.01 -15.43 6.57
C ILE A 128 -24.02 -14.72 7.47
N ALA A 129 -25.08 -14.13 6.93
CA ALA A 129 -26.13 -13.48 7.72
C ALA A 129 -26.82 -14.50 8.65
N ALA A 130 -27.26 -15.64 8.12
CA ALA A 130 -27.88 -16.71 8.89
C ALA A 130 -26.94 -17.29 9.97
N TYR A 131 -25.65 -17.41 9.64
CA TYR A 131 -24.62 -17.81 10.59
C TYR A 131 -24.45 -16.78 11.73
N MET A 132 -24.41 -15.49 11.39
CA MET A 132 -24.25 -14.42 12.38
C MET A 132 -25.45 -14.36 13.34
N GLU A 133 -26.67 -14.60 12.86
CA GLU A 133 -27.88 -14.65 13.71
C GLU A 133 -27.82 -15.73 14.80
N LYS A 134 -27.12 -16.84 14.56
CA LYS A 134 -26.93 -17.89 15.58
C LYS A 134 -25.90 -17.53 16.65
N LEU A 135 -25.02 -16.58 16.38
CA LEU A 135 -23.98 -16.17 17.32
C LEU A 135 -24.48 -15.07 18.25
N SER A 136 -24.09 -15.15 19.52
CA SER A 136 -24.35 -14.06 20.47
C SER A 136 -23.57 -12.79 20.10
N THR A 137 -24.00 -11.64 20.59
CA THR A 137 -23.33 -10.34 20.35
C THR A 137 -21.84 -10.37 20.71
N THR A 138 -21.47 -11.04 21.81
CA THR A 138 -20.07 -11.22 22.22
C THR A 138 -19.30 -12.13 21.26
N GLN A 139 -19.90 -13.22 20.78
CA GLN A 139 -19.27 -14.13 19.82
C GLN A 139 -19.07 -13.46 18.45
N GLN A 140 -20.06 -12.71 17.98
CA GLN A 140 -19.93 -11.90 16.76
C GLN A 140 -18.81 -10.86 16.88
N ALA A 141 -18.71 -10.19 18.04
CA ALA A 141 -17.63 -9.23 18.30
C ALA A 141 -16.24 -9.90 18.27
N VAL A 142 -16.11 -11.08 18.89
CA VAL A 142 -14.87 -11.89 18.82
C VAL A 142 -14.55 -12.26 17.37
N LEU A 143 -15.53 -12.74 16.61
CA LEU A 143 -15.35 -13.13 15.21
C LEU A 143 -14.91 -11.96 14.33
N ARG A 144 -15.55 -10.79 14.47
CA ARG A 144 -15.16 -9.58 13.73
C ARG A 144 -13.71 -9.20 14.03
N LEU A 145 -13.29 -9.22 15.29
CA LEU A 145 -11.91 -8.91 15.66
C LEU A 145 -10.90 -9.95 15.11
N LEU A 146 -11.31 -11.22 14.98
CA LEU A 146 -10.49 -12.24 14.30
C LEU A 146 -10.36 -11.96 12.79
N VAL A 147 -11.44 -11.54 12.12
CA VAL A 147 -11.40 -11.13 10.70
C VAL A 147 -10.45 -9.95 10.51
N TYR A 148 -10.45 -8.99 11.44
CA TYR A 148 -9.48 -7.88 11.46
C TYR A 148 -8.08 -8.27 11.97
N GLN A 149 -7.79 -9.56 12.17
CA GLN A 149 -6.48 -10.10 12.56
C GLN A 149 -5.93 -9.62 13.92
N TYR A 150 -6.80 -9.26 14.87
CA TYR A 150 -6.38 -8.92 16.23
C TYR A 150 -5.82 -10.15 16.95
N LYS A 151 -4.78 -9.94 17.77
CA LYS A 151 -4.20 -11.00 18.59
C LYS A 151 -5.13 -11.37 19.74
N PRO A 152 -5.11 -12.62 20.23
CA PRO A 152 -5.97 -13.05 21.34
C PRO A 152 -5.91 -12.13 22.57
N ASN A 153 -4.71 -11.65 22.94
CA ASN A 153 -4.54 -10.73 24.07
C ASN A 153 -5.20 -9.37 23.85
N GLU A 154 -5.19 -8.87 22.61
CA GLU A 154 -5.83 -7.59 22.25
C GLU A 154 -7.35 -7.73 22.31
N ILE A 155 -7.88 -8.86 21.84
CA ILE A 155 -9.31 -9.17 21.90
C ILE A 155 -9.80 -9.27 23.36
N LEU A 156 -9.05 -9.96 24.22
CA LEU A 156 -9.37 -10.08 25.65
C LEU A 156 -9.45 -8.70 26.32
N ASN A 157 -8.47 -7.84 26.04
CA ASN A 157 -8.41 -6.49 26.60
C ASN A 157 -9.53 -5.58 26.07
N GLN A 158 -9.82 -5.66 24.78
CA GLN A 158 -10.82 -4.80 24.12
C GLN A 158 -12.25 -5.17 24.52
N LEU A 159 -12.57 -6.46 24.59
CA LEU A 159 -13.90 -6.94 24.95
C LEU A 159 -14.07 -7.12 26.47
N LYS A 160 -13.01 -6.97 27.26
CA LYS A 160 -12.98 -7.18 28.72
C LYS A 160 -13.54 -8.54 29.14
N ILE A 161 -13.23 -9.56 28.36
CA ILE A 161 -13.66 -10.95 28.61
C ILE A 161 -12.49 -11.77 29.16
N THR A 162 -12.81 -12.82 29.89
CA THR A 162 -11.81 -13.75 30.41
C THR A 162 -11.31 -14.71 29.33
N ARG A 163 -10.12 -15.29 29.55
CA ARG A 163 -9.57 -16.31 28.65
C ARG A 163 -10.51 -17.52 28.47
N LYS A 164 -11.23 -17.89 29.53
CA LYS A 164 -12.19 -19.01 29.49
C LYS A 164 -13.39 -18.69 28.60
N GLU A 165 -13.95 -17.48 28.72
CA GLU A 165 -15.06 -17.03 27.88
C GLU A 165 -14.65 -16.90 26.41
N TYR A 166 -13.44 -16.41 26.15
CA TYR A 166 -12.89 -16.34 24.80
C TYR A 166 -12.75 -17.73 24.15
N VAL A 167 -12.21 -18.72 24.89
CA VAL A 167 -12.11 -20.11 24.39
C VAL A 167 -13.49 -20.71 24.13
N ASN A 168 -14.47 -20.46 25.01
CA ASN A 168 -15.84 -20.92 24.80
C ASN A 168 -16.46 -20.27 23.55
N CYS A 169 -16.26 -18.96 23.35
CA CYS A 169 -16.71 -18.27 22.13
C CYS A 169 -16.10 -18.90 20.88
N LEU A 170 -14.80 -19.22 20.89
CA LEU A 170 -14.13 -19.90 19.78
C LEU A 170 -14.70 -21.29 19.50
N GLN A 171 -15.06 -22.06 20.54
CA GLN A 171 -15.68 -23.37 20.37
C GLN A 171 -17.04 -23.27 19.70
N VAL A 172 -17.85 -22.27 20.06
CA VAL A 172 -19.16 -22.05 19.44
C VAL A 172 -19.02 -21.56 18.01
N ILE A 173 -18.13 -20.60 17.75
CA ILE A 173 -17.83 -20.11 16.39
C ILE A 173 -17.40 -21.26 15.47
N LYS A 174 -16.59 -22.18 16.00
CA LYS A 174 -16.07 -23.35 15.26
C LYS A 174 -16.93 -24.60 15.40
N SER A 175 -18.10 -24.51 16.00
CA SER A 175 -18.95 -25.70 16.17
C SER A 175 -19.43 -26.15 14.79
N TYR A 176 -19.50 -27.48 14.60
CA TYR A 176 -19.97 -28.03 13.32
C TYR A 176 -21.38 -27.56 12.97
N GLU A 177 -22.25 -27.41 13.98
CA GLU A 177 -23.62 -26.91 13.78
C GLU A 177 -23.66 -25.51 13.14
N ASN A 178 -22.73 -24.64 13.53
CA ASN A 178 -22.66 -23.29 13.00
C ASN A 178 -21.89 -23.27 11.67
N ILE A 179 -20.75 -23.96 11.57
CA ILE A 179 -19.95 -24.01 10.33
C ILE A 179 -20.75 -24.59 9.15
N ARG A 180 -21.63 -25.57 9.37
CA ARG A 180 -22.43 -26.18 8.29
C ARG A 180 -23.34 -25.18 7.57
N ILE A 181 -23.67 -24.04 8.18
CA ILE A 181 -24.50 -22.99 7.56
C ILE A 181 -23.70 -22.21 6.51
N LEU A 182 -22.37 -22.17 6.65
CA LEU A 182 -21.46 -21.49 5.74
C LEU A 182 -21.04 -22.39 4.55
N MET A 183 -21.40 -23.67 4.58
CA MET A 183 -21.14 -24.66 3.53
C MET A 183 -22.34 -24.77 2.60
#